data_AF-A0A660L9M6-F1
#
_entry.id   AF-A0A660L9M6-F1
#
_cell.length_a   1.000
_cell.length_b   1.000
_cell.length_c   1.000
_cell.angle_alpha   90.00
_cell.angle_beta   90.00
_cell.angle_gamma   90.00
#
_symmetry.space_group_name_H-M   'P 1'
#
loop_
_entity.id
_entity.type
_entity.pdbx_description
1 polymer ?
#
loop_
_entity_poly.entity_id
_entity_poly.type
_entity_poly.pdbx_seq_one_letter_code
_entity_poly.pdbx_strand_id
1 'polypeptide(L)'
;MQSLGRWLLRKGLFDRSSRIGAIMARLRTPFDAVELASDAVARGNLKVFAEIGHEFARWLREDDFAVDAPLLQAAFAAYELAFAEPDPKRRAELMLRANLCIGLHEQTRLQPEIAEALDAPYVTAEELGRMLCGTTRPRLAKAVGVLALPAQGLVARFSREVITHSLMVLSLPGRILALGTHLEDTYPEALIDLVEPELVALVSQYEPIPPAPDDCGAQDWSSLEQRMHYIVHLFRVFHVDAELATPPFSETQVERFLAGVVPEGDL
;
A
#
# COMPACT_ATOMS: atom_id res chain seq x y z
N MET A 1 10.27 20.41 -9.29
CA MET A 1 8.90 20.93 -9.06
C MET A 1 8.57 21.22 -7.57
N GLN A 2 9.52 21.10 -6.63
CA GLN A 2 9.33 21.34 -5.18
C GLN A 2 8.91 22.78 -4.76
N SER A 3 8.86 23.75 -5.67
CA SER A 3 8.61 25.16 -5.34
C SER A 3 7.12 25.52 -5.23
N LEU A 4 6.24 24.81 -5.94
CA LEU A 4 4.83 25.18 -6.03
C LEU A 4 4.06 24.84 -4.74
N GLY A 5 4.31 23.65 -4.17
CA GLY A 5 3.69 23.20 -2.91
C GLY A 5 4.08 24.08 -1.73
N ARG A 6 5.37 24.42 -1.59
CA ARG A 6 5.84 25.35 -0.53
C ARG A 6 5.27 26.76 -0.69
N TRP A 7 5.06 27.20 -1.92
CA TRP A 7 4.43 28.50 -2.21
C TRP A 7 2.95 28.51 -1.81
N LEU A 8 2.20 27.45 -2.14
CA LEU A 8 0.79 27.30 -1.75
C LEU A 8 0.63 27.22 -0.23
N LEU A 9 1.47 26.44 0.45
CA LEU A 9 1.50 26.35 1.92
C LEU A 9 1.74 27.72 2.57
N ARG A 10 2.71 28.49 2.06
CA ARG A 10 3.00 29.87 2.52
C ARG A 10 1.86 30.86 2.27
N LYS A 11 0.95 30.58 1.34
CA LYS A 11 -0.21 31.41 1.02
C LYS A 11 -1.48 31.01 1.79
N GLY A 12 -1.35 30.13 2.79
CA GLY A 12 -2.45 29.78 3.69
C GLY A 12 -3.35 28.67 3.14
N LEU A 13 -2.81 27.73 2.36
CA LEU A 13 -3.56 26.57 1.84
C LEU A 13 -4.42 25.86 2.92
N PHE A 14 -3.91 25.80 4.16
CA PHE A 14 -4.60 25.22 5.31
C PHE A 14 -5.25 26.25 6.26
N ASP A 15 -5.09 27.54 5.99
CA ASP A 15 -5.71 28.62 6.73
C ASP A 15 -7.07 28.96 6.10
N ARG A 16 -8.16 28.54 6.75
CA ARG A 16 -9.55 28.79 6.32
C ARG A 16 -9.90 30.28 6.22
N SER A 17 -9.15 31.17 6.87
CA SER A 17 -9.34 32.62 6.77
C SER A 17 -8.68 33.21 5.52
N SER A 18 -7.78 32.48 4.87
CA SER A 18 -7.16 32.88 3.62
C SER A 18 -8.07 32.56 2.42
N ARG A 19 -7.92 33.32 1.32
CA ARG A 19 -8.68 33.08 0.08
C ARG A 19 -8.44 31.69 -0.50
N ILE A 20 -7.22 31.17 -0.39
CA ILE A 20 -6.87 29.83 -0.90
C ILE A 20 -7.46 28.77 0.02
N GLY A 21 -7.29 28.89 1.34
CA GLY A 21 -7.86 27.94 2.30
C GLY A 21 -9.39 27.91 2.31
N ALA A 22 -10.07 29.03 2.05
CA ALA A 22 -11.54 29.06 1.90
C ALA A 22 -12.05 28.33 0.64
N ILE A 23 -11.26 28.32 -0.44
CA ILE A 23 -11.56 27.54 -1.67
C ILE A 23 -11.23 26.07 -1.42
N MET A 24 -10.11 25.77 -0.77
CA MET A 24 -9.69 24.42 -0.37
C MET A 24 -10.54 23.79 0.74
N ALA A 25 -11.34 24.57 1.46
CA ALA A 25 -12.32 24.05 2.41
C ALA A 25 -13.65 23.70 1.73
N ARG A 26 -13.90 24.24 0.52
CA ARG A 26 -15.10 23.94 -0.29
C ARG A 26 -14.87 22.77 -1.23
N LEU A 27 -13.69 22.69 -1.84
CA LEU A 27 -13.18 21.47 -2.45
C LEU A 27 -12.83 20.55 -1.28
N ARG A 28 -13.36 19.33 -1.18
CA ARG A 28 -13.03 18.39 -0.08
C ARG A 28 -11.56 18.50 0.34
N THR A 29 -11.31 18.66 1.63
CA THR A 29 -9.97 19.00 2.11
C THR A 29 -9.00 17.85 1.82
N PRO A 30 -7.68 18.09 1.77
CA PRO A 30 -6.71 16.99 1.70
C PRO A 30 -6.86 15.97 2.83
N PHE A 31 -7.42 16.37 3.98
CA PHE A 31 -7.71 15.47 5.10
C PHE A 31 -8.91 14.56 4.81
N ASP A 32 -9.96 15.06 4.16
CA ASP A 32 -11.08 14.22 3.70
C ASP A 32 -10.57 13.16 2.70
N ALA A 33 -9.58 13.52 1.88
CA ALA A 33 -8.95 12.59 0.95
C ALA A 33 -8.10 11.53 1.67
N VAL A 34 -7.45 11.88 2.78
CA VAL A 34 -6.72 10.93 3.64
C VAL A 34 -7.68 9.98 4.38
N GLU A 35 -8.80 10.48 4.91
CA GLU A 35 -9.84 9.63 5.54
C GLU A 35 -10.45 8.66 4.52
N LEU A 36 -10.82 9.14 3.33
CA LEU A 36 -11.34 8.29 2.26
C LEU A 36 -10.31 7.25 1.79
N ALA A 37 -9.04 7.65 1.71
CA ALA A 37 -7.95 6.73 1.40
C ALA A 37 -7.77 5.67 2.50
N SER A 38 -7.84 6.08 3.76
CA SER A 38 -7.76 5.18 4.91
C SER A 38 -8.90 4.17 4.92
N ASP A 39 -10.14 4.61 4.69
CA ASP A 39 -11.31 3.74 4.60
C ASP A 39 -11.20 2.75 3.44
N ALA A 40 -10.73 3.20 2.27
CA ALA A 40 -10.52 2.32 1.11
C ALA A 40 -9.47 1.26 1.39
N VAL A 41 -8.34 1.63 1.99
CA VAL A 41 -7.29 0.69 2.41
C VAL A 41 -7.82 -0.28 3.46
N ALA A 42 -8.58 0.17 4.46
CA ALA A 42 -9.15 -0.70 5.49
C ALA A 42 -10.10 -1.75 4.90
N ARG A 43 -10.97 -1.36 3.95
CA ARG A 43 -11.84 -2.30 3.22
C ARG A 43 -11.02 -3.31 2.41
N GLY A 44 -9.99 -2.84 1.71
CA GLY A 44 -9.09 -3.69 0.93
C GLY A 44 -8.41 -4.73 1.81
N ASN A 45 -7.83 -4.29 2.93
CA ASN A 45 -7.14 -5.17 3.87
C ASN A 45 -8.08 -6.22 4.44
N LEU A 46 -9.28 -5.83 4.91
CA LEU A 46 -10.25 -6.78 5.45
C LEU A 46 -10.65 -7.85 4.41
N LYS A 47 -10.89 -7.43 3.16
CA LYS A 47 -11.20 -8.33 2.05
C LYS A 47 -10.09 -9.35 1.84
N VAL A 48 -8.84 -8.90 1.75
CA VAL A 48 -7.70 -9.77 1.49
C VAL A 48 -7.42 -10.70 2.68
N PHE A 49 -7.48 -10.20 3.91
CA PHE A 49 -7.33 -11.03 5.12
C PHE A 49 -8.38 -12.12 5.19
N ALA A 50 -9.64 -11.80 4.90
CA ALA A 50 -10.72 -12.79 4.89
C ALA A 50 -10.47 -13.88 3.83
N GLU A 51 -9.95 -13.52 2.66
CA GLU A 51 -9.63 -14.47 1.58
C GLU A 51 -8.41 -15.33 1.91
N ILE A 52 -7.27 -14.71 2.18
CA ILE A 52 -6.01 -15.40 2.45
C ILE A 52 -6.13 -16.24 3.72
N GLY A 53 -6.72 -15.68 4.78
CA GLY A 53 -6.92 -16.39 6.04
C GLY A 53 -7.80 -17.64 5.90
N HIS A 54 -8.84 -17.58 5.06
CA HIS A 54 -9.69 -18.75 4.80
C HIS A 54 -8.92 -19.83 4.03
N GLU A 55 -8.10 -19.47 3.04
CA GLU A 55 -7.28 -20.44 2.30
C GLU A 55 -6.15 -21.02 3.17
N PHE A 56 -5.53 -20.24 4.06
CA PHE A 56 -4.61 -20.77 5.08
C PHE A 56 -5.30 -21.80 5.97
N ALA A 57 -6.53 -21.52 6.42
CA ALA A 57 -7.28 -22.44 7.26
C ALA A 57 -7.63 -23.76 6.53
N ARG A 58 -7.92 -23.70 5.22
CA ARG A 58 -8.12 -24.90 4.38
C ARG A 58 -6.83 -25.70 4.21
N TRP A 59 -5.74 -25.01 3.88
CA TRP A 59 -4.43 -25.63 3.71
C TRP A 59 -3.98 -26.36 4.99
N LEU A 60 -4.15 -25.75 6.17
CA LEU A 60 -3.87 -26.38 7.47
C LEU A 60 -4.75 -27.60 7.78
N ARG A 61 -5.89 -27.75 7.10
CA ARG A 61 -6.81 -28.89 7.23
C ARG A 61 -6.61 -29.94 6.14
N GLU A 62 -5.64 -29.73 5.24
CA GLU A 62 -5.41 -30.56 4.05
C GLU A 62 -6.64 -30.60 3.11
N ASP A 63 -7.48 -29.55 3.16
CA ASP A 63 -8.63 -29.39 2.27
C ASP A 63 -8.19 -28.78 0.92
N ASP A 64 -8.89 -29.12 -0.17
CA ASP A 64 -8.66 -28.50 -1.48
C ASP A 64 -8.89 -26.98 -1.43
N PHE A 65 -8.07 -26.23 -2.19
CA PHE A 65 -8.26 -24.80 -2.40
C PHE A 65 -9.63 -24.51 -3.01
N ALA A 66 -10.36 -23.56 -2.42
CA ALA A 66 -11.69 -23.20 -2.93
C ALA A 66 -11.63 -22.23 -4.11
N VAL A 67 -10.51 -21.52 -4.25
CA VAL A 67 -10.32 -20.47 -5.25
C VAL A 67 -9.27 -20.90 -6.27
N ASP A 68 -9.55 -20.65 -7.55
CA ASP A 68 -8.53 -20.71 -8.61
C ASP A 68 -7.59 -19.50 -8.45
N ALA A 69 -6.65 -19.63 -7.53
CA ALA A 69 -5.69 -18.61 -7.12
C ALA A 69 -4.27 -19.16 -7.32
N PRO A 70 -3.71 -19.07 -8.54
CA PRO A 70 -2.42 -19.70 -8.85
C PRO A 70 -1.27 -19.18 -7.99
N LEU A 71 -1.30 -17.91 -7.58
CA LEU A 71 -0.31 -17.34 -6.66
C LEU A 71 -0.42 -17.95 -5.26
N LEU A 72 -1.63 -18.16 -4.75
CA LEU A 72 -1.81 -18.81 -3.44
C LEU A 72 -1.39 -20.28 -3.51
N GLN A 73 -1.75 -21.01 -4.57
CA GLN A 73 -1.30 -22.39 -4.76
C GLN A 73 0.23 -22.49 -4.83
N ALA A 74 0.89 -21.59 -5.59
CA ALA A 74 2.34 -21.52 -5.66
C ALA A 74 2.96 -21.18 -4.29
N ALA A 75 2.34 -20.29 -3.52
CA ALA A 75 2.79 -19.95 -2.18
C ALA A 75 2.74 -21.15 -1.22
N PHE A 76 1.60 -21.84 -1.15
CA PHE A 76 1.42 -22.99 -0.26
C PHE A 76 2.29 -24.18 -0.66
N ALA A 77 2.44 -24.46 -1.96
CA ALA A 77 3.41 -25.45 -2.43
C ALA A 77 4.85 -25.10 -2.03
N ALA A 78 5.21 -23.81 -2.08
CA ALA A 78 6.52 -23.35 -1.62
C ALA A 78 6.69 -23.50 -0.09
N TYR A 79 5.63 -23.23 0.69
CA TYR A 79 5.64 -23.46 2.14
C TYR A 79 5.88 -24.94 2.47
N GLU A 80 5.14 -25.85 1.84
CA GLU A 80 5.29 -27.30 2.05
C GLU A 80 6.71 -27.79 1.73
N LEU A 81 7.26 -27.37 0.59
CA LEU A 81 8.63 -27.72 0.20
C LEU A 81 9.64 -27.21 1.23
N ALA A 82 9.50 -25.97 1.70
CA ALA A 82 10.43 -25.40 2.66
C ALA A 82 10.37 -26.08 4.03
N PHE A 83 9.19 -26.51 4.49
CA PHE A 83 9.08 -27.23 5.76
C PHE A 83 9.80 -28.58 5.74
N ALA A 84 9.88 -29.21 4.57
CA ALA A 84 10.62 -30.46 4.38
C ALA A 84 12.11 -30.25 4.00
N GLU A 85 12.53 -29.02 3.68
CA GLU A 85 13.86 -28.74 3.12
C GLU A 85 14.96 -28.71 4.19
N PRO A 86 15.97 -29.59 4.12
CA PRO A 86 17.10 -29.58 5.05
C PRO A 86 18.15 -28.49 4.77
N ASP A 87 18.35 -28.08 3.52
CA ASP A 87 19.34 -27.04 3.19
C ASP A 87 18.82 -25.66 3.65
N PRO A 88 19.49 -25.00 4.60
CA PRO A 88 19.02 -23.71 5.12
C PRO A 88 18.92 -22.63 4.03
N LYS A 89 19.81 -22.66 3.01
CA LYS A 89 19.75 -21.70 1.91
C LYS A 89 18.50 -21.93 1.06
N ARG A 90 18.34 -23.15 0.53
CA ARG A 90 17.17 -23.49 -0.28
C ARG A 90 15.85 -23.27 0.48
N ARG A 91 15.82 -23.58 1.77
CA ARG A 91 14.65 -23.32 2.63
C ARG A 91 14.32 -21.83 2.71
N ALA A 92 15.32 -20.96 2.90
CA ALA A 92 15.12 -19.51 2.93
C ALA A 92 14.57 -18.99 1.59
N GLU A 93 15.10 -19.47 0.46
CA GLU A 93 14.61 -19.09 -0.87
C GLU A 93 13.17 -19.55 -1.11
N LEU A 94 12.81 -20.78 -0.71
CA LEU A 94 11.43 -21.28 -0.79
C LEU A 94 10.48 -20.49 0.11
N MET A 95 10.91 -20.11 1.32
CA MET A 95 10.13 -19.23 2.21
C MET A 95 9.96 -17.84 1.63
N LEU A 96 11.01 -17.25 1.07
CA LEU A 96 10.91 -15.96 0.40
C LEU A 96 9.94 -16.03 -0.79
N ARG A 97 10.02 -17.09 -1.60
CA ARG A 97 9.08 -17.31 -2.70
C ARG A 97 7.64 -17.39 -2.21
N ALA A 98 7.39 -18.17 -1.16
CA ALA A 98 6.07 -18.31 -0.57
C ALA A 98 5.51 -16.95 -0.13
N ASN A 99 6.31 -16.19 0.63
CA ASN A 99 5.94 -14.86 1.11
C ASN A 99 5.67 -13.89 -0.05
N LEU A 100 6.50 -13.88 -1.09
CA LEU A 100 6.32 -13.01 -2.24
C LEU A 100 5.11 -13.38 -3.09
N CYS A 101 4.76 -14.66 -3.21
CA CYS A 101 3.54 -15.09 -3.88
C CYS A 101 2.28 -14.65 -3.10
N ILE A 102 2.27 -14.78 -1.76
CA ILE A 102 1.22 -14.22 -0.89
C ILE A 102 1.14 -12.70 -1.07
N GLY A 103 2.28 -12.02 -0.94
CA GLY A 103 2.37 -10.57 -1.07
C GLY A 103 1.89 -10.08 -2.45
N LEU A 104 2.29 -10.72 -3.54
CA LEU A 104 1.83 -10.37 -4.88
C LEU A 104 0.33 -10.59 -5.05
N HIS A 105 -0.21 -11.69 -4.51
CA HIS A 105 -1.66 -11.94 -4.51
C HIS A 105 -2.39 -10.81 -3.79
N GLU A 106 -1.98 -10.51 -2.56
CA GLU A 106 -2.52 -9.40 -1.77
C GLU A 106 -2.45 -8.08 -2.53
N GLN A 107 -1.26 -7.69 -3.00
CA GLN A 107 -1.03 -6.38 -3.63
C GLN A 107 -1.78 -6.22 -4.95
N THR A 108 -1.99 -7.32 -5.68
CA THR A 108 -2.84 -7.33 -6.88
C THR A 108 -4.30 -7.14 -6.51
N ARG A 109 -4.77 -7.81 -5.45
CA ARG A 109 -6.16 -7.73 -4.98
C ARG A 109 -6.49 -6.40 -4.32
N LEU A 110 -5.52 -5.70 -3.75
CA LEU A 110 -5.64 -4.35 -3.19
C LEU A 110 -5.60 -3.23 -4.24
N GLN A 111 -5.17 -3.52 -5.47
CA GLN A 111 -4.98 -2.50 -6.51
C GLN A 111 -6.23 -1.60 -6.74
N PRO A 112 -7.47 -2.14 -6.78
CA PRO A 112 -8.67 -1.30 -6.95
C PRO A 112 -8.87 -0.31 -5.80
N GLU A 113 -8.68 -0.75 -4.55
CA GLU A 113 -8.84 0.10 -3.37
C GLU A 113 -7.72 1.13 -3.23
N ILE A 114 -6.48 0.77 -3.58
CA ILE A 114 -5.36 1.72 -3.62
C ILE A 114 -5.59 2.77 -4.72
N ALA A 115 -6.11 2.37 -5.88
CA ALA A 115 -6.49 3.29 -6.94
C ALA A 115 -7.63 4.21 -6.48
N GLU A 116 -8.69 3.67 -5.87
CA GLU A 116 -9.82 4.44 -5.31
C GLU A 116 -9.33 5.47 -4.29
N ALA A 117 -8.45 5.05 -3.36
CA ALA A 117 -7.85 5.91 -2.34
C ALA A 117 -7.12 7.12 -2.94
N LEU A 118 -6.39 6.91 -4.04
CA LEU A 118 -5.57 7.94 -4.68
C LEU A 118 -6.33 8.77 -5.72
N ASP A 119 -7.40 8.22 -6.29
CA ASP A 119 -8.29 8.85 -7.28
C ASP A 119 -9.51 9.54 -6.64
N ALA A 120 -9.60 9.58 -5.31
CA ALA A 120 -10.69 10.19 -4.53
C ALA A 120 -11.09 11.65 -4.89
N PRO A 121 -10.31 12.50 -5.59
CA PRO A 121 -10.76 13.84 -5.98
C PRO A 121 -11.32 13.99 -7.42
N TYR A 122 -11.75 12.93 -8.12
CA TYR A 122 -12.47 13.09 -9.41
C TYR A 122 -13.96 13.40 -9.22
N VAL A 123 -14.23 14.64 -8.84
CA VAL A 123 -15.56 15.24 -8.93
C VAL A 123 -15.84 15.57 -10.41
N THR A 124 -16.99 15.20 -10.97
CA THR A 124 -17.34 15.61 -12.35
C THR A 124 -17.41 17.13 -12.46
N ALA A 125 -17.21 17.72 -13.66
CA ALA A 125 -17.29 19.18 -13.82
C ALA A 125 -18.61 19.74 -13.27
N GLU A 126 -19.73 19.04 -13.45
CA GLU A 126 -21.01 19.50 -12.93
C GLU A 126 -21.06 19.47 -11.39
N GLU A 127 -20.59 18.40 -10.75
CA GLU A 127 -20.51 18.30 -9.29
C GLU A 127 -19.54 19.33 -8.70
N LEU A 128 -18.41 19.59 -9.38
CA LEU A 128 -17.43 20.60 -8.98
C LEU A 128 -18.06 21.99 -9.01
N GLY A 129 -18.83 22.29 -10.06
CA GLY A 129 -19.58 23.52 -10.18
C GLY A 129 -20.67 23.69 -9.12
N ARG A 130 -21.40 22.62 -8.79
CA ARG A 130 -22.38 22.64 -7.69
C ARG A 130 -21.71 22.91 -6.35
N MET A 131 -20.54 22.29 -6.11
CA MET A 131 -19.76 22.43 -4.88
C MET A 131 -19.19 23.85 -4.71
N LEU A 132 -18.68 24.46 -5.77
CA LEU A 132 -18.10 25.81 -5.72
C LEU A 132 -19.14 26.92 -5.62
N CYS A 133 -20.29 26.76 -6.27
CA CYS A 133 -21.30 27.82 -6.37
C CYS A 133 -22.52 27.63 -5.46
N GLY A 134 -22.71 26.44 -4.87
CA GLY A 134 -23.92 26.10 -4.11
C GLY A 134 -25.21 26.20 -4.92
N THR A 135 -25.13 26.16 -6.26
CA THR A 135 -26.27 26.39 -7.15
C THR A 135 -26.90 25.10 -7.62
N THR A 136 -28.24 25.06 -7.67
CA THR A 136 -29.02 23.96 -8.26
C THR A 136 -29.24 24.11 -9.76
N ARG A 137 -28.75 25.20 -10.38
CA ARG A 137 -28.90 25.45 -11.82
C ARG A 137 -27.83 24.69 -12.62
N PRO A 138 -28.18 23.64 -13.39
CA PRO A 138 -27.22 22.71 -13.97
C PRO A 138 -26.29 23.34 -15.01
N ARG A 139 -26.80 24.28 -15.84
CA ARG A 139 -25.98 24.97 -16.86
C ARG A 139 -24.91 25.88 -16.24
N LEU A 140 -25.24 26.58 -15.15
CA LEU A 140 -24.32 27.47 -14.46
C LEU A 140 -23.27 26.66 -13.68
N ALA A 141 -23.70 25.60 -12.99
CA ALA A 141 -22.80 24.65 -12.34
C ALA A 141 -21.81 24.07 -13.35
N LYS A 142 -22.28 23.52 -14.48
CA LYS A 142 -21.40 22.96 -15.51
C LYS A 142 -20.39 23.97 -16.05
N ALA A 143 -20.81 25.22 -16.31
CA ALA A 143 -19.92 26.27 -16.80
C ALA A 143 -18.79 26.60 -15.80
N VAL A 144 -19.14 26.77 -14.51
CA VAL A 144 -18.13 27.03 -13.47
C VAL A 144 -17.22 25.82 -13.27
N GLY A 145 -17.78 24.63 -13.30
CA GLY A 145 -17.05 23.37 -13.27
C GLY A 145 -15.98 23.25 -14.35
N VAL A 146 -16.37 23.51 -15.61
CA VAL A 146 -15.44 23.47 -16.75
C VAL A 146 -14.29 24.47 -16.58
N LEU A 147 -14.58 25.66 -16.08
CA LEU A 147 -13.56 26.67 -15.79
C LEU A 147 -12.63 26.27 -14.64
N ALA A 148 -13.12 25.45 -13.70
CA ALA A 148 -12.37 24.99 -12.53
C ALA A 148 -11.61 23.66 -12.76
N LEU A 149 -11.88 22.93 -13.85
CA LEU A 149 -11.21 21.66 -14.19
C LEU A 149 -9.67 21.72 -14.14
N PRO A 150 -8.98 22.76 -14.69
CA PRO A 150 -7.53 22.83 -14.60
C PRO A 150 -7.02 22.93 -13.16
N ALA A 151 -7.75 23.67 -12.30
CA ALA A 151 -7.42 23.79 -10.89
C ALA A 151 -7.69 22.47 -10.14
N GLN A 152 -8.75 21.75 -10.50
CA GLN A 152 -9.02 20.41 -9.96
C GLN A 152 -7.90 19.43 -10.29
N GLY A 153 -7.38 19.42 -11.52
CA GLY A 153 -6.25 18.55 -11.88
C GLY A 153 -5.00 18.82 -11.04
N LEU A 154 -4.76 20.09 -10.67
CA LEU A 154 -3.66 20.48 -9.79
C LEU A 154 -3.91 20.06 -8.32
N VAL A 155 -5.14 20.21 -7.84
CA VAL A 155 -5.57 19.75 -6.50
C VAL A 155 -5.50 18.23 -6.40
N ALA A 156 -5.91 17.50 -7.44
CA ALA A 156 -5.86 16.04 -7.49
C ALA A 156 -4.41 15.53 -7.42
N ARG A 157 -3.49 16.12 -8.19
CA ARG A 157 -2.06 15.80 -8.12
C ARG A 157 -1.47 16.06 -6.73
N PHE A 158 -1.80 17.21 -6.14
CA PHE A 158 -1.33 17.54 -4.80
C PHE A 158 -1.92 16.61 -3.73
N SER A 159 -3.21 16.27 -3.84
CA SER A 159 -3.88 15.34 -2.92
C SER A 159 -3.26 13.94 -3.04
N ARG A 160 -3.03 13.47 -4.26
CA ARG A 160 -2.31 12.21 -4.51
C ARG A 160 -0.92 12.23 -3.88
N GLU A 161 -0.15 13.30 -4.04
CA GLU A 161 1.17 13.44 -3.41
C GLU A 161 1.08 13.38 -1.88
N VAL A 162 0.12 14.08 -1.27
CA VAL A 162 -0.10 14.07 0.20
C VAL A 162 -0.56 12.71 0.70
N ILE A 163 -1.49 12.05 0.01
CA ILE A 163 -1.99 10.72 0.37
C ILE A 163 -0.87 9.70 0.24
N THR A 164 -0.12 9.72 -0.88
CA THR A 164 1.06 8.87 -1.05
C THR A 164 2.01 9.05 0.13
N HIS A 165 2.45 10.28 0.45
CA HIS A 165 3.34 10.50 1.59
C HIS A 165 2.76 10.04 2.94
N SER A 166 1.45 10.18 3.14
CA SER A 166 0.79 9.74 4.38
C SER A 166 0.72 8.21 4.48
N LEU A 167 0.69 7.51 3.35
CA LEU A 167 0.73 6.04 3.27
C LEU A 167 2.17 5.49 3.21
N MET A 168 3.19 6.33 3.04
CA MET A 168 4.61 5.92 2.84
C MET A 168 5.37 5.69 4.15
N VAL A 169 4.66 5.30 5.21
CA VAL A 169 5.28 4.94 6.49
C VAL A 169 4.81 3.57 6.90
N LEU A 170 5.76 2.67 7.13
CA LEU A 170 5.54 1.34 7.67
C LEU A 170 6.24 1.22 9.03
N SER A 171 5.48 0.89 10.06
CA SER A 171 6.02 0.57 11.37
C SER A 171 6.23 -0.94 11.50
N LEU A 172 7.43 -1.33 11.88
CA LEU A 172 7.83 -2.68 12.26
C LEU A 172 8.23 -2.66 13.75
N PRO A 173 8.29 -3.82 14.43
CA PRO A 173 8.95 -3.93 15.72
C PRO A 173 10.33 -3.25 15.69
N GLY A 174 10.54 -2.29 16.59
CA GLY A 174 11.81 -1.56 16.73
C GLY A 174 12.17 -0.59 15.59
N ARG A 175 11.36 -0.46 14.52
CA ARG A 175 11.76 0.33 13.34
C ARG A 175 10.59 1.01 12.61
N ILE A 176 10.85 2.21 12.11
CA ILE A 176 9.94 2.93 11.21
C ILE A 176 10.63 3.07 9.85
N LEU A 177 9.97 2.59 8.81
CA LEU A 177 10.44 2.63 7.44
C LEU A 177 9.67 3.69 6.65
N ALA A 178 10.41 4.50 5.89
CA ALA A 178 9.82 5.37 4.88
C ALA A 178 9.84 4.62 3.54
N LEU A 179 8.67 4.26 3.03
CA LEU A 179 8.51 3.45 1.82
C LEU A 179 9.04 4.15 0.54
N GLY A 180 9.15 5.47 0.59
CA GLY A 180 9.75 6.28 -0.49
C GLY A 180 11.27 6.43 -0.41
N THR A 181 11.94 5.73 0.52
CA THR A 181 13.40 5.75 0.68
C THR A 181 13.96 4.36 0.47
N HIS A 182 15.09 4.28 -0.22
CA HIS A 182 15.82 3.01 -0.42
C HIS A 182 16.11 2.32 0.92
N LEU A 183 15.95 1.00 0.95
CA LEU A 183 16.40 0.16 2.06
C LEU A 183 17.89 -0.14 1.87
N GLU A 184 18.73 0.53 2.65
CA GLU A 184 20.20 0.35 2.62
C GLU A 184 20.69 -0.93 3.32
N ASP A 185 19.78 -1.70 3.91
CA ASP A 185 20.09 -2.91 4.65
C ASP A 185 20.64 -4.02 3.74
N THR A 186 21.59 -4.79 4.27
CA THR A 186 22.17 -5.92 3.56
C THR A 186 21.25 -7.13 3.58
N TYR A 187 21.16 -7.85 2.47
CA TYR A 187 20.47 -9.13 2.44
C TYR A 187 21.19 -10.19 3.28
N PRO A 188 20.45 -11.11 3.94
CA PRO A 188 21.01 -12.29 4.58
C PRO A 188 21.82 -13.12 3.58
N GLU A 189 22.90 -13.77 4.03
CA GLU A 189 23.82 -14.54 3.16
C GLU A 189 23.10 -15.55 2.26
N ALA A 190 22.13 -16.28 2.83
CA ALA A 190 21.30 -17.25 2.10
C ALA A 190 20.51 -16.65 0.94
N LEU A 191 20.26 -15.34 0.97
CA LEU A 191 19.42 -14.63 0.03
C LEU A 191 20.20 -13.59 -0.79
N ILE A 192 21.54 -13.51 -0.73
CA ILE A 192 22.29 -12.58 -1.59
C ILE A 192 22.22 -13.05 -3.06
N ASP A 193 22.55 -14.32 -3.30
CA ASP A 193 22.54 -14.93 -4.63
C ASP A 193 21.41 -15.95 -4.73
N LEU A 194 20.30 -15.56 -5.36
CA LEU A 194 19.12 -16.40 -5.53
C LEU A 194 19.36 -17.46 -6.61
N VAL A 195 19.08 -18.73 -6.31
CA VAL A 195 19.26 -19.85 -7.25
C VAL A 195 17.99 -20.64 -7.54
N GLU A 196 16.96 -20.48 -6.70
CA GLU A 196 15.64 -21.06 -6.85
C GLU A 196 14.94 -20.52 -8.11
N PRO A 197 14.73 -21.35 -9.16
CA PRO A 197 14.35 -20.84 -10.47
C PRO A 197 13.04 -20.03 -10.49
N GLU A 198 12.02 -20.44 -9.75
CA GLU A 198 10.74 -19.74 -9.73
C GLU A 198 10.82 -18.45 -8.92
N LEU A 199 11.59 -18.44 -7.83
CA LEU A 199 11.92 -17.22 -7.08
C LEU A 199 12.70 -16.24 -7.94
N VAL A 200 13.73 -16.69 -8.66
CA VAL A 200 14.52 -15.85 -9.57
C VAL A 200 13.61 -15.25 -10.65
N ALA A 201 12.74 -16.07 -11.25
CA ALA A 201 11.76 -15.60 -12.22
C ALA A 201 10.79 -14.56 -11.62
N LEU A 202 10.32 -14.76 -10.39
CA LEU A 202 9.44 -13.81 -9.71
C LEU A 202 10.15 -12.48 -9.40
N VAL A 203 11.33 -12.54 -8.80
CA VAL A 203 12.12 -11.36 -8.42
C VAL A 203 12.54 -10.55 -9.66
N SER A 204 12.95 -11.22 -10.75
CA SER A 204 13.36 -10.57 -11.99
C SER A 204 12.27 -9.75 -12.69
N GLN A 205 11.00 -9.92 -12.31
CA GLN A 205 9.90 -9.10 -12.83
C GLN A 205 9.88 -7.70 -12.24
N TYR A 206 10.49 -7.50 -11.07
CA TYR A 206 10.42 -6.25 -10.31
C TYR A 206 11.78 -5.60 -10.10
N GLU A 207 12.87 -6.37 -10.18
CA GLU A 207 14.24 -5.86 -10.06
C GLU A 207 14.68 -5.07 -11.29
N PRO A 208 15.49 -4.01 -11.12
CA PRO A 208 15.99 -3.22 -12.22
C PRO A 208 17.05 -4.01 -13.00
N ILE A 209 17.05 -3.88 -14.33
CA ILE A 209 18.06 -4.51 -15.19
C ILE A 209 19.34 -3.65 -15.16
N PRO A 210 20.52 -4.22 -14.83
CA PRO A 210 21.78 -3.49 -14.87
C PRO A 210 22.01 -2.81 -16.24
N PRO A 211 22.53 -1.57 -16.27
CA PRO A 211 23.21 -0.84 -15.20
C PRO A 211 22.29 0.12 -14.40
N ALA A 212 20.98 -0.06 -14.44
CA ALA A 212 20.08 0.76 -13.64
C ALA A 212 20.43 0.64 -12.14
N PRO A 213 20.39 1.74 -11.38
CA PRO A 213 20.68 1.70 -9.95
C PRO A 213 19.62 0.87 -9.23
N ASP A 214 20.07 0.09 -8.26
CA ASP A 214 19.22 -0.65 -7.35
C ASP A 214 18.72 0.29 -6.25
N ASP A 215 17.60 0.97 -6.51
CA ASP A 215 16.91 1.87 -5.57
C ASP A 215 15.42 1.50 -5.49
N CYS A 216 15.09 0.74 -4.46
CA CYS A 216 13.73 0.28 -4.20
C CYS A 216 12.74 1.34 -3.70
N GLY A 217 13.17 2.58 -3.42
CA GLY A 217 12.30 3.63 -2.89
C GLY A 217 11.13 3.96 -3.83
N ALA A 218 9.90 3.76 -3.36
CA ALA A 218 8.72 3.98 -4.17
C ALA A 218 8.34 5.47 -4.24
N GLN A 219 8.25 6.01 -5.46
CA GLN A 219 7.77 7.38 -5.70
C GLN A 219 6.26 7.43 -5.83
N ASP A 220 5.66 6.34 -6.27
CA ASP A 220 4.24 6.21 -6.52
C ASP A 220 3.73 4.84 -6.09
N TRP A 221 3.18 4.78 -4.89
CA TRP A 221 2.64 3.55 -4.32
C TRP A 221 1.37 3.05 -5.01
N SER A 222 0.75 3.78 -5.95
CA SER A 222 -0.29 3.15 -6.79
C SER A 222 0.29 2.19 -7.82
N SER A 223 1.57 2.35 -8.18
CA SER A 223 2.24 1.48 -9.13
C SER A 223 2.53 0.14 -8.47
N LEU A 224 1.84 -0.92 -8.92
CA LEU A 224 2.09 -2.27 -8.46
C LEU A 224 3.56 -2.67 -8.62
N GLU A 225 4.19 -2.26 -9.72
CA GLU A 225 5.61 -2.52 -9.99
C GLU A 225 6.51 -1.90 -8.92
N GLN A 226 6.31 -0.63 -8.57
CA GLN A 226 7.11 0.04 -7.53
C GLN A 226 6.83 -0.55 -6.14
N ARG A 227 5.57 -0.87 -5.83
CA ARG A 227 5.22 -1.53 -4.55
C ARG A 227 5.90 -2.88 -4.43
N MET A 228 5.80 -3.71 -5.46
CA MET A 228 6.38 -5.04 -5.46
C MET A 228 7.90 -4.99 -5.43
N HIS A 229 8.54 -4.06 -6.12
CA HIS A 229 9.99 -3.83 -6.00
C HIS A 229 10.36 -3.54 -4.53
N TYR A 230 9.68 -2.61 -3.86
CA TYR A 230 9.94 -2.35 -2.44
C TYR A 230 9.70 -3.59 -1.55
N ILE A 231 8.60 -4.32 -1.78
CA ILE A 231 8.24 -5.50 -0.99
C ILE A 231 9.24 -6.64 -1.18
N VAL A 232 9.79 -6.82 -2.39
CA VAL A 232 10.87 -7.79 -2.67
C VAL A 232 12.07 -7.50 -1.77
N HIS A 233 12.52 -6.25 -1.70
CA HIS A 233 13.61 -5.84 -0.82
C HIS A 233 13.24 -6.04 0.66
N LEU A 234 12.05 -5.58 1.06
CA LEU A 234 11.57 -5.67 2.43
C LEU A 234 11.57 -7.12 2.94
N PHE A 235 10.95 -8.04 2.20
CA PHE A 235 10.84 -9.44 2.61
C PHE A 235 12.18 -10.15 2.59
N ARG A 236 13.13 -9.70 1.76
CA ARG A 236 14.47 -10.27 1.66
C ARG A 236 15.39 -9.78 2.77
N VAL A 237 15.40 -8.47 3.05
CA VAL A 237 16.16 -7.84 4.15
C VAL A 237 15.76 -8.43 5.49
N PHE A 238 14.46 -8.43 5.79
CA PHE A 238 13.95 -8.82 7.09
C PHE A 238 13.64 -10.31 7.21
N HIS A 239 14.06 -11.13 6.24
CA HIS A 239 13.70 -12.55 6.15
C HIS A 239 14.07 -13.36 7.39
N VAL A 240 15.21 -13.03 8.00
CA VAL A 240 15.76 -13.74 9.18
C VAL A 240 15.60 -12.94 10.46
N ASP A 241 14.83 -11.86 10.43
CA ASP A 241 14.59 -11.03 11.62
C ASP A 241 13.69 -11.77 12.61
N ALA A 242 14.28 -12.11 13.77
CA ALA A 242 13.58 -12.87 14.79
C ALA A 242 12.48 -12.05 15.50
N GLU A 243 12.56 -10.72 15.51
CA GLU A 243 11.54 -9.88 16.13
C GLU A 243 10.22 -9.96 15.36
N LEU A 244 10.27 -10.11 14.04
CA LEU A 244 9.09 -10.29 13.20
C LEU A 244 8.38 -11.64 13.40
N ALA A 245 9.03 -12.60 14.04
CA ALA A 245 8.42 -13.87 14.44
C ALA A 245 7.72 -13.79 15.82
N THR A 246 7.87 -12.67 16.53
CA THR A 246 7.19 -12.49 17.82
C THR A 246 5.72 -12.12 17.61
N PRO A 247 4.80 -12.56 18.50
CA PRO A 247 3.40 -12.17 18.41
C PRO A 247 3.27 -10.63 18.46
N PRO A 248 2.60 -10.00 17.47
CA PRO A 248 2.48 -8.55 17.41
C PRO A 248 1.51 -7.99 18.48
N PHE A 249 0.73 -8.85 19.13
CA PHE A 249 -0.25 -8.45 20.12
C PHE A 249 -0.12 -9.32 21.37
N SER A 250 -0.26 -8.70 22.54
CA SER A 250 -0.42 -9.41 23.80
C SER A 250 -1.73 -10.21 23.83
N GLU A 251 -1.79 -11.25 24.66
CA GLU A 251 -3.00 -12.07 24.86
C GLU A 251 -4.21 -11.19 25.21
N THR A 252 -4.03 -10.20 26.07
CA THR A 252 -5.08 -9.23 26.44
C THR A 252 -5.58 -8.42 25.24
N GLN A 253 -4.70 -8.00 24.33
CA GLN A 253 -5.10 -7.29 23.10
C GLN A 253 -5.89 -8.24 22.18
N VAL A 254 -5.46 -9.50 22.06
CA VAL A 254 -6.16 -10.53 21.29
C VAL A 254 -7.57 -10.80 21.83
N GLU A 255 -7.72 -10.96 23.15
CA GLU A 255 -9.03 -11.14 23.79
C GLU A 255 -9.99 -9.97 23.49
N ARG A 256 -9.47 -8.74 23.49
CA ARG A 256 -10.26 -7.55 23.15
C ARG A 256 -10.67 -7.53 21.68
N PHE A 257 -9.78 -7.88 20.75
CA PHE A 257 -10.13 -8.01 19.34
C PHE A 257 -11.27 -9.03 19.14
N LEU A 258 -11.18 -10.20 19.77
CA LEU A 258 -12.21 -11.24 19.69
C LEU A 258 -13.56 -10.79 20.30
N ALA A 259 -13.54 -9.89 21.27
CA ALA A 259 -14.73 -9.24 21.82
C ALA A 259 -15.26 -8.07 20.96
N GLY A 260 -14.62 -7.77 19.82
CA GLY A 260 -14.99 -6.64 18.95
C GLY A 260 -14.59 -5.27 19.51
N VAL A 261 -13.63 -5.22 20.45
CA VAL A 261 -13.16 -4.00 21.11
C VAL A 261 -11.78 -3.63 20.57
N VAL A 262 -11.61 -2.37 20.15
CA VAL A 262 -10.28 -1.84 19.81
C VAL A 262 -9.43 -1.76 21.09
N PRO A 263 -8.27 -2.42 21.15
CA PRO A 263 -7.41 -2.38 22.32
C PRO A 263 -6.64 -1.06 22.43
N GLU A 264 -6.28 -0.72 23.66
CA GLU A 264 -5.33 0.35 23.96
C GLU A 264 -3.89 -0.19 23.91
N GLY A 265 -2.91 0.69 23.72
CA GLY A 265 -1.48 0.36 23.66
C GLY A 265 -0.84 0.65 22.32
N ASP A 266 0.48 0.50 22.25
CA ASP A 266 1.22 0.54 20.99
C ASP A 266 0.95 -0.74 20.18
N LEU A 267 1.07 -0.62 18.85
CA LEU A 267 1.18 -1.76 17.93
C LEU A 267 2.56 -2.41 18.08
#